data_AF-A0A7K6DDT6-F1
#
_entry.id   AF-A0A7K6DDT6-F1
#
_cell.length_a   1.000
_cell.length_b   1.000
_cell.length_c   1.000
_cell.angle_alpha   90.00
_cell.angle_beta   90.00
_cell.angle_gamma   90.00
#
_symmetry.space_group_name_H-M   'P 1'
#
loop_
_entity.id
_entity.type
_entity.pdbx_description
1 polymer ?
#
loop_
_entity_poly.entity_id
_entity_poly.type
_entity_poly.pdbx_seq_one_letter_code
_entity_poly.pdbx_strand_id
1 'polypeptide(L)'
;MAAPSADSTTTIPHNEFWSIQTNLTINASEIHNTSCTRDENSLSLALIVFYSIIFVVGLVGNIIALFAFLRIHQKRNSIQVYLLNVAVADLLLIFCLPFRILYHIINKWIFGWILCKIVGTLFYMNMYISIVLLGLISLDRYIKINKSVKRPKMLTTTQSVQICCTVWAIALTGFIVVVAPAFFKTEGSNSTLCFHYRSKQNAKTEAILNYITVLIFWIVFFLLILSYIKIAKNLLKISRRRANFPNAGKYTKTARNSFIVLIIFTICFVPYHMFRFVYITSQLQNISCYWQEIMHTCNEVMLIFSSFNSCLDPVMYFLMSRSVRKTVFQLICRKLHGDSSLNLESTSDIKLGQYAQERLSTTTPHSSYSRKKSMI
;
A
#
# COMPACT_ATOMS: atom_id res chain seq x y z
N MET A 1 75.15 -40.20 -51.29
CA MET A 1 74.66 -41.53 -50.89
C MET A 1 75.02 -41.75 -49.43
N ALA A 2 74.04 -42.23 -48.65
CA ALA A 2 74.11 -42.74 -47.27
C ALA A 2 74.33 -41.75 -46.09
N ALA A 3 73.21 -41.50 -45.37
CA ALA A 3 73.12 -41.39 -43.90
C ALA A 3 73.29 -42.80 -43.25
N PRO A 4 73.05 -43.10 -41.94
CA PRO A 4 72.59 -42.28 -40.79
C PRO A 4 73.19 -42.64 -39.39
N SER A 5 72.76 -41.91 -38.35
CA SER A 5 72.34 -42.33 -36.98
C SER A 5 72.60 -41.18 -35.97
N ALA A 6 71.62 -40.45 -35.45
CA ALA A 6 70.52 -40.74 -34.51
C ALA A 6 70.93 -40.61 -33.02
N ASP A 7 70.33 -39.59 -32.39
CA ASP A 7 70.06 -39.32 -30.96
C ASP A 7 71.19 -39.16 -29.92
N SER A 8 71.34 -37.91 -29.43
CA SER A 8 71.24 -37.55 -28.00
C SER A 8 71.43 -36.03 -27.80
N THR A 9 70.34 -35.29 -27.75
CA THR A 9 70.32 -33.87 -27.37
C THR A 9 70.34 -33.72 -25.86
N THR A 10 71.40 -33.11 -25.36
CA THR A 10 71.62 -32.63 -23.99
C THR A 10 70.52 -31.66 -23.54
N THR A 11 69.82 -32.02 -22.47
CA THR A 11 68.92 -31.16 -21.69
C THR A 11 69.73 -30.28 -20.72
N ILE A 12 69.55 -28.97 -20.81
CA ILE A 12 70.06 -27.96 -19.85
C ILE A 12 69.00 -27.78 -18.75
N PRO A 13 69.33 -27.89 -17.45
CA PRO A 13 68.35 -27.69 -16.39
C PRO A 13 68.11 -26.21 -16.09
N HIS A 14 66.88 -25.75 -16.33
CA HIS A 14 66.34 -24.51 -15.79
C HIS A 14 66.10 -24.67 -14.28
N ASN A 15 66.97 -24.13 -13.42
CA ASN A 15 66.72 -24.14 -11.97
C ASN A 15 67.25 -22.92 -11.23
N GLU A 16 67.07 -21.72 -11.79
CA GLU A 16 67.18 -20.45 -11.07
C GLU A 16 65.91 -19.59 -11.23
N PHE A 17 64.76 -20.15 -10.84
CA PHE A 17 63.51 -19.38 -10.70
C PHE A 17 62.74 -19.66 -9.40
N TRP A 18 63.35 -20.39 -8.45
CA TRP A 18 62.67 -20.86 -7.22
C TRP A 18 63.25 -20.31 -5.91
N SER A 19 63.93 -19.15 -5.90
CA SER A 19 64.54 -18.57 -4.70
C SER A 19 63.72 -17.48 -3.99
N ILE A 20 62.40 -17.37 -4.19
CA ILE A 20 61.52 -16.48 -3.37
C ILE A 20 60.13 -17.10 -3.12
N GLN A 21 60.05 -18.40 -2.84
CA GLN A 21 58.75 -19.03 -2.54
C GLN A 21 58.79 -19.95 -1.32
N THR A 22 59.23 -19.47 -0.17
CA THR A 22 59.19 -20.27 1.07
C THR A 22 59.08 -19.49 2.40
N ASN A 23 58.57 -18.25 2.46
CA ASN A 23 58.29 -17.60 3.77
C ASN A 23 57.10 -16.63 3.75
N LEU A 24 55.95 -17.06 3.23
CA LEU A 24 54.65 -16.41 3.50
C LEU A 24 53.61 -17.49 3.86
N THR A 25 53.88 -18.24 4.93
CA THR A 25 52.80 -18.73 5.79
C THR A 25 52.19 -17.54 6.53
N ILE A 26 51.45 -16.70 5.80
CA ILE A 26 50.48 -15.81 6.43
C ILE A 26 49.43 -16.73 7.03
N ASN A 27 49.39 -16.77 8.36
CA ASN A 27 48.35 -17.40 9.16
C ASN A 27 46.98 -17.14 8.53
N ALA A 28 46.36 -18.17 7.95
CA ALA A 28 44.99 -18.16 7.47
C ALA A 28 43.99 -18.25 8.65
N SER A 29 44.25 -17.50 9.72
CA SER A 29 43.43 -17.41 10.94
C SER A 29 42.98 -15.98 11.27
N GLU A 30 43.18 -15.00 10.37
CA GLU A 30 42.58 -13.67 10.46
C GLU A 30 41.64 -13.38 9.28
N ILE A 31 40.58 -14.19 9.12
CA ILE A 31 39.41 -13.78 8.33
C ILE A 31 38.15 -13.99 9.17
N HIS A 32 37.68 -12.89 9.77
CA HIS A 32 36.29 -12.46 9.90
C HIS A 32 36.07 -11.66 11.18
N ASN A 33 36.52 -10.40 11.15
CA ASN A 33 35.85 -9.32 11.90
C ASN A 33 35.97 -8.01 11.11
N THR A 34 35.64 -8.05 9.82
CA THR A 34 35.28 -6.84 9.08
C THR A 34 33.86 -6.47 9.50
N SER A 35 33.76 -5.56 10.48
CA SER A 35 32.49 -4.90 10.78
C SER A 35 32.01 -4.21 9.51
N CYS A 36 30.89 -4.69 8.96
CA CYS A 36 30.20 -4.06 7.86
C CYS A 36 29.54 -2.77 8.39
N THR A 37 30.27 -1.67 8.40
CA THR A 37 29.72 -0.36 8.75
C THR A 37 29.61 0.46 7.47
N ARG A 38 28.51 0.29 6.75
CA ARG A 38 28.10 1.29 5.77
C ARG A 38 27.54 2.50 6.53
N ASP A 39 27.55 3.66 5.87
CA ASP A 39 26.94 4.89 6.36
C ASP A 39 25.40 4.74 6.46
N GLU A 40 24.95 4.00 7.49
CA GLU A 40 23.54 3.61 7.68
C GLU A 40 22.67 4.83 8.01
N ASN A 41 23.26 5.92 8.51
CA ASN A 41 22.52 7.06 9.04
C ASN A 41 21.67 7.77 7.99
N SER A 42 22.21 8.03 6.79
CA SER A 42 21.49 8.78 5.74
C SER A 42 20.32 8.00 5.15
N LEU A 43 20.50 6.68 4.97
CA LEU A 43 19.49 5.80 4.42
C LEU A 43 18.39 5.48 5.44
N SER A 44 18.76 5.15 6.68
CA SER A 44 17.80 4.89 7.75
C SER A 44 16.93 6.13 8.01
N LEU A 45 17.52 7.33 7.95
CA LEU A 45 16.77 8.58 8.02
C LEU A 45 15.73 8.69 6.88
N ALA A 46 16.10 8.37 5.64
CA ALA A 46 15.17 8.38 4.52
C ALA A 46 14.00 7.40 4.74
N LEU A 47 14.27 6.16 5.18
CA LEU A 47 13.24 5.17 5.47
C LEU A 47 12.27 5.67 6.56
N ILE A 48 12.80 6.24 7.64
CA ILE A 48 12.01 6.83 8.74
C ILE A 48 11.09 7.93 8.20
N VAL A 49 11.62 8.86 7.41
CA VAL A 49 10.86 9.99 6.85
C VAL A 49 9.74 9.47 5.94
N PHE A 50 10.03 8.56 5.01
CA PHE A 50 9.02 8.03 4.10
C PHE A 50 7.93 7.25 4.84
N TYR A 51 8.27 6.36 5.77
CA TYR A 51 7.26 5.65 6.56
C TYR A 51 6.43 6.59 7.43
N SER A 52 7.02 7.67 7.96
CA SER A 52 6.30 8.69 8.73
C SER A 52 5.30 9.46 7.86
N ILE A 53 5.70 9.85 6.64
CA ILE A 53 4.79 10.48 5.67
C ILE A 53 3.65 9.53 5.34
N ILE A 54 3.95 8.26 5.05
CA ILE A 54 2.93 7.25 4.74
C ILE A 54 1.97 7.05 5.91
N PHE A 55 2.49 7.03 7.13
CA PHE A 55 1.68 6.94 8.34
C PHE A 55 0.70 8.11 8.44
N VAL A 56 1.17 9.36 8.37
CA VAL A 56 0.31 10.55 8.51
C VAL A 56 -0.72 10.65 7.39
N VAL A 57 -0.26 10.60 6.14
CA VAL A 57 -1.12 10.76 4.96
C VAL A 57 -2.11 9.60 4.84
N GLY A 58 -1.61 8.38 5.01
CA GLY A 58 -2.43 7.17 4.99
C GLY A 58 -3.48 7.19 6.08
N LEU A 59 -3.12 7.53 7.32
CA LEU A 59 -4.06 7.54 8.45
C LEU A 59 -5.20 8.54 8.22
N VAL A 60 -4.85 9.79 7.91
CA VAL A 60 -5.85 10.85 7.69
C VAL A 60 -6.75 10.49 6.50
N GLY A 61 -6.14 10.09 5.38
CA GLY A 61 -6.88 9.77 4.15
C GLY A 61 -7.84 8.60 4.32
N ASN A 62 -7.36 7.50 4.93
CA ASN A 62 -8.17 6.29 5.08
C ASN A 62 -9.25 6.43 6.16
N ILE A 63 -9.01 7.18 7.25
CA ILE A 63 -10.06 7.49 8.23
C ILE A 63 -11.17 8.34 7.61
N ILE A 64 -10.82 9.40 6.87
CA ILE A 64 -11.82 10.25 6.19
C ILE A 64 -12.64 9.40 5.21
N ALA A 65 -11.97 8.53 4.45
CA ALA A 65 -12.63 7.64 3.51
C ALA A 65 -13.58 6.68 4.22
N LEU A 66 -13.12 6.00 5.26
CA LEU A 66 -13.90 5.05 6.04
C LEU A 66 -15.13 5.75 6.63
N PHE A 67 -14.95 6.92 7.24
CA PHE A 67 -16.05 7.74 7.75
C PHE A 67 -17.06 8.10 6.65
N ALA A 68 -16.59 8.54 5.48
CA ALA A 68 -17.47 8.82 4.35
C ALA A 68 -18.23 7.58 3.88
N PHE A 69 -17.59 6.40 3.83
CA PHE A 69 -18.25 5.14 3.46
C PHE A 69 -19.30 4.67 4.48
N LEU A 70 -19.09 4.97 5.76
CA LEU A 70 -20.04 4.66 6.83
C LEU A 70 -21.26 5.60 6.81
N ARG A 71 -21.09 6.86 6.38
CA ARG A 71 -22.17 7.86 6.29
C ARG A 71 -23.03 7.73 5.03
N ILE A 72 -22.62 6.92 4.05
CA ILE A 72 -23.44 6.64 2.86
C ILE A 72 -24.55 5.66 3.24
N HIS A 73 -25.77 6.17 3.42
CA HIS A 73 -26.98 5.37 3.69
C HIS A 73 -27.58 4.70 2.43
N GLN A 74 -27.05 5.00 1.25
CA GLN A 74 -27.52 4.40 -0.01
C GLN A 74 -26.96 2.98 -0.20
N LYS A 75 -27.72 2.12 -0.92
CA LYS A 75 -27.25 0.78 -1.31
C LYS A 75 -25.85 0.86 -1.92
N ARG A 76 -24.90 0.13 -1.32
CA ARG A 76 -23.51 0.06 -1.77
C ARG A 76 -23.42 -0.69 -3.09
N ASN A 77 -22.62 -0.18 -4.01
CA ASN A 77 -22.25 -0.86 -5.25
C ASN A 77 -21.01 -1.73 -5.05
N SER A 78 -20.76 -2.70 -5.95
CA SER A 78 -19.59 -3.59 -5.94
C SER A 78 -18.28 -2.89 -5.62
N ILE A 79 -17.99 -1.78 -6.29
CA ILE A 79 -16.77 -0.99 -6.10
C ILE A 79 -16.67 -0.39 -4.71
N GLN A 80 -17.78 0.10 -4.14
CA GLN A 80 -17.75 0.67 -2.78
C GLN A 80 -17.44 -0.40 -1.75
N VAL A 81 -17.87 -1.65 -1.98
CA VAL A 81 -17.49 -2.78 -1.12
C VAL A 81 -15.97 -3.02 -1.20
N TYR A 82 -15.40 -3.08 -2.41
CA TYR A 82 -13.95 -3.26 -2.56
C TYR A 82 -13.15 -2.12 -1.92
N LEU A 83 -13.51 -0.85 -2.20
CA LEU A 83 -12.80 0.30 -1.64
C LEU A 83 -12.89 0.37 -0.10
N LEU A 84 -14.02 -0.05 0.48
CA LEU A 84 -14.15 -0.15 1.94
C LEU A 84 -13.16 -1.19 2.52
N ASN A 85 -13.03 -2.34 1.87
CA ASN A 85 -12.11 -3.39 2.31
C ASN A 85 -10.63 -2.97 2.13
N VAL A 86 -10.31 -2.21 1.07
CA VAL A 86 -8.98 -1.60 0.90
C VAL A 86 -8.67 -0.66 2.06
N ALA A 87 -9.60 0.25 2.40
CA ALA A 87 -9.40 1.19 3.51
C ALA A 87 -9.17 0.47 4.85
N VAL A 88 -9.90 -0.63 5.11
CA VAL A 88 -9.68 -1.45 6.31
C VAL A 88 -8.31 -2.12 6.29
N ALA A 89 -7.89 -2.69 5.16
CA ALA A 89 -6.58 -3.29 5.03
C ALA A 89 -5.45 -2.26 5.21
N ASP A 90 -5.60 -1.06 4.67
CA ASP A 90 -4.63 0.04 4.80
C ASP A 90 -4.49 0.50 6.25
N LEU A 91 -5.58 0.58 7.00
CA LEU A 91 -5.51 0.92 8.43
C LEU A 91 -4.73 -0.13 9.24
N LEU A 92 -4.81 -1.42 8.87
CA LEU A 92 -3.97 -2.47 9.48
C LEU A 92 -2.48 -2.26 9.17
N LEU A 93 -2.13 -1.88 7.93
CA LEU A 93 -0.75 -1.53 7.58
C LEU A 93 -0.29 -0.29 8.35
N ILE A 94 -1.09 0.77 8.38
CA ILE A 94 -0.77 2.03 9.04
C ILE A 94 -0.51 1.82 10.53
N PHE A 95 -1.28 0.94 11.19
CA PHE A 95 -1.03 0.54 12.57
C PHE A 95 0.34 -0.15 12.77
N CYS A 96 0.86 -0.83 11.75
CA CYS A 96 2.16 -1.48 11.77
C CYS A 96 3.34 -0.52 11.55
N LEU A 97 3.11 0.64 10.92
CA LEU A 97 4.18 1.57 10.54
C LEU A 97 4.96 2.15 11.72
N PRO A 98 4.35 2.54 12.86
CA PRO A 98 5.10 3.03 14.03
C PRO A 98 6.15 2.04 14.54
N PHE A 99 5.83 0.74 14.56
CA PHE A 99 6.78 -0.30 14.98
C PHE A 99 7.96 -0.40 14.02
N ARG A 100 7.71 -0.25 12.70
CA ARG A 100 8.75 -0.26 11.67
C ARG A 100 9.61 1.01 11.71
N ILE A 101 9.01 2.16 11.99
CA ILE A 101 9.73 3.43 12.19
C ILE A 101 10.66 3.31 13.40
N LEU A 102 10.17 2.81 14.53
CA LEU A 102 10.99 2.60 15.73
C LEU A 102 12.12 1.58 15.50
N TYR A 103 11.88 0.54 14.70
CA TYR A 103 12.94 -0.39 14.29
C TYR A 103 14.09 0.33 13.57
N HIS A 104 13.78 1.24 12.64
CA HIS A 104 14.79 2.02 11.90
C HIS A 104 15.44 3.13 12.74
N ILE A 105 14.79 3.61 13.81
CA ILE A 105 15.40 4.57 14.77
C ILE A 105 16.39 3.87 15.69
N ILE A 106 16.01 2.70 16.22
CA ILE A 106 16.78 1.99 17.26
C ILE A 106 17.80 1.02 16.62
N ASN A 107 17.68 0.74 15.31
CA ASN A 107 18.43 -0.28 14.58
C ASN A 107 18.34 -1.68 15.23
N LYS A 108 17.28 -1.92 15.99
CA LYS A 108 17.02 -3.16 16.72
C LYS A 108 15.54 -3.31 17.01
N TRP A 109 15.06 -4.54 16.88
CA TRP A 109 13.72 -4.91 17.31
C TRP A 109 13.67 -5.18 18.82
N ILE A 110 12.83 -4.43 19.54
CA ILE A 110 12.69 -4.51 21.01
C ILE A 110 11.37 -5.12 21.48
N PHE A 111 10.39 -5.33 20.58
CA PHE A 111 9.04 -5.76 20.94
C PHE A 111 8.87 -7.29 21.03
N GLY A 112 9.95 -8.05 20.99
CA GLY A 112 9.94 -9.51 21.06
C GLY A 112 9.55 -10.20 19.74
N TRP A 113 9.84 -11.50 19.65
CA TRP A 113 9.72 -12.28 18.42
C TRP A 113 8.28 -12.38 17.87
N ILE A 114 7.29 -12.51 18.77
CA ILE A 114 5.87 -12.64 18.39
C ILE A 114 5.39 -11.39 17.64
N LEU A 115 5.62 -10.20 18.19
CA LEU A 115 5.23 -8.95 17.53
C LEU A 115 5.98 -8.74 16.22
N CYS A 116 7.25 -9.15 16.12
CA CYS A 116 7.99 -9.11 14.85
C CYS A 116 7.25 -9.90 13.75
N LYS A 117 6.81 -11.13 14.08
CA LYS A 117 6.06 -11.97 13.14
C LYS A 117 4.68 -11.43 12.83
N ILE A 118 3.96 -10.87 13.80
CA ILE A 118 2.65 -10.25 13.57
C ILE A 118 2.78 -9.04 12.64
N VAL A 119 3.64 -8.07 12.99
CA VAL A 119 3.83 -6.83 12.24
C VAL A 119 4.33 -7.11 10.82
N GLY A 120 5.29 -8.03 10.67
CA GLY A 120 5.79 -8.44 9.36
C GLY A 120 4.72 -9.09 8.50
N THR A 121 3.95 -10.01 9.08
CA THR A 121 2.88 -10.70 8.35
C THR A 121 1.75 -9.75 7.96
N LEU A 122 1.33 -8.84 8.85
CA LEU A 122 0.31 -7.83 8.54
C LEU A 122 0.72 -6.90 7.39
N PHE A 123 1.99 -6.54 7.31
CA PHE A 123 2.52 -5.72 6.23
C PHE A 123 2.33 -6.39 4.86
N TYR A 124 2.75 -7.65 4.73
CA TYR A 124 2.56 -8.42 3.49
C TYR A 124 1.08 -8.76 3.25
N MET A 125 0.31 -9.03 4.30
CA MET A 125 -1.13 -9.27 4.22
C MET A 125 -1.86 -8.08 3.60
N ASN A 126 -1.58 -6.85 4.05
CA ASN A 126 -2.11 -5.64 3.42
C ASN A 126 -1.75 -5.59 1.93
N MET A 127 -0.46 -5.74 1.59
CA MET A 127 0.01 -5.65 0.21
C MET A 127 -0.78 -6.59 -0.72
N TYR A 128 -0.95 -7.86 -0.32
CA TYR A 128 -1.68 -8.83 -1.15
C TYR A 128 -3.19 -8.61 -1.17
N ILE A 129 -3.80 -8.19 -0.05
CA ILE A 129 -5.22 -7.81 -0.05
C ILE A 129 -5.45 -6.62 -1.00
N SER A 130 -4.62 -5.58 -0.91
CA SER A 130 -4.70 -4.42 -1.80
C SER A 130 -4.51 -4.81 -3.26
N ILE A 131 -3.52 -5.66 -3.57
CA ILE A 131 -3.31 -6.17 -4.94
C ILE A 131 -4.58 -6.85 -5.49
N VAL A 132 -5.17 -7.78 -4.72
CA VAL A 132 -6.35 -8.53 -5.15
C VAL A 132 -7.57 -7.61 -5.30
N LEU A 133 -7.82 -6.73 -4.32
CA LEU A 133 -8.98 -5.83 -4.35
C LEU A 133 -8.87 -4.79 -5.48
N LEU A 134 -7.69 -4.22 -5.73
CA LEU A 134 -7.45 -3.29 -6.84
C LEU A 134 -7.55 -4.00 -8.20
N GLY A 135 -7.12 -5.26 -8.28
CA GLY A 135 -7.34 -6.12 -9.43
C GLY A 135 -8.83 -6.37 -9.69
N LEU A 136 -9.61 -6.66 -8.65
CA LEU A 136 -11.07 -6.84 -8.73
C LEU A 136 -11.80 -5.56 -9.12
N ILE A 137 -11.37 -4.40 -8.64
CA ILE A 137 -11.88 -3.09 -9.06
C ILE A 137 -11.65 -2.88 -10.55
N SER A 138 -10.44 -3.16 -11.02
CA SER A 138 -10.08 -3.08 -12.43
C SER A 138 -10.90 -4.03 -13.31
N LEU A 139 -11.10 -5.27 -12.85
CA LEU A 139 -11.93 -6.27 -13.54
C LEU A 139 -13.40 -5.86 -13.59
N ASP A 140 -13.96 -5.35 -12.50
CA ASP A 140 -15.34 -4.83 -12.45
C ASP A 140 -15.52 -3.71 -13.48
N ARG A 141 -14.55 -2.79 -13.58
CA ARG A 141 -14.55 -1.72 -14.59
C ARG A 141 -14.45 -2.26 -16.01
N TYR A 142 -13.55 -3.21 -16.24
CA TYR A 142 -13.41 -3.88 -17.53
C TYR A 142 -14.74 -4.48 -18.01
N ILE A 143 -15.40 -5.25 -17.14
CA ILE A 143 -16.68 -5.89 -17.46
C ILE A 143 -17.74 -4.84 -17.79
N LYS A 144 -17.85 -3.77 -17.00
CA LYS A 144 -18.84 -2.70 -17.21
C LYS A 144 -18.61 -1.92 -18.51
N ILE A 145 -17.36 -1.61 -18.85
CA ILE A 145 -17.03 -0.85 -20.07
C ILE A 145 -17.20 -1.72 -21.32
N ASN A 146 -16.76 -2.98 -21.29
CA ASN A 146 -16.76 -3.84 -22.47
C ASN A 146 -18.13 -4.47 -22.75
N LYS A 147 -18.90 -4.86 -21.71
CA LYS A 147 -20.24 -5.50 -21.89
C LYS A 147 -21.40 -4.51 -22.01
N SER A 148 -21.13 -3.20 -22.00
CA SER A 148 -22.13 -2.14 -22.25
C SER A 148 -22.89 -2.28 -23.59
N VAL A 149 -22.53 -3.24 -24.46
CA VAL A 149 -23.16 -3.46 -25.78
C VAL A 149 -24.14 -4.65 -25.79
N LYS A 150 -24.06 -5.62 -24.86
CA LYS A 150 -24.94 -6.81 -24.84
C LYS A 150 -25.14 -7.28 -23.39
N ARG A 151 -26.20 -6.79 -22.74
CA ARG A 151 -26.70 -7.18 -21.38
C ARG A 151 -25.59 -7.53 -20.35
N PRO A 152 -25.09 -6.55 -19.57
CA PRO A 152 -24.01 -6.81 -18.63
C PRO A 152 -24.47 -7.73 -17.48
N LYS A 153 -23.86 -8.91 -17.34
CA LYS A 153 -23.79 -9.58 -16.04
C LYS A 153 -22.89 -8.73 -15.14
N MET A 154 -23.47 -7.78 -14.41
CA MET A 154 -22.76 -7.00 -13.39
C MET A 154 -22.42 -7.89 -12.21
N LEU A 155 -21.23 -7.70 -11.62
CA LEU A 155 -20.96 -8.21 -10.28
C LEU A 155 -21.96 -7.54 -9.33
N THR A 156 -22.79 -8.36 -8.70
CA THR A 156 -23.76 -7.87 -7.72
C THR A 156 -23.03 -7.49 -6.44
N THR A 157 -23.63 -6.61 -5.64
CA THR A 157 -23.07 -6.25 -4.33
C THR A 157 -22.87 -7.49 -3.45
N THR A 158 -23.80 -8.44 -3.49
CA THR A 158 -23.69 -9.72 -2.77
C THR A 158 -22.48 -10.53 -3.21
N GLN A 159 -22.25 -10.65 -4.53
CA GLN A 159 -21.06 -11.33 -5.05
C GLN A 159 -19.77 -10.63 -4.61
N SER A 160 -19.74 -9.29 -4.64
CA SER A 160 -18.57 -8.55 -4.16
C SER A 160 -18.30 -8.74 -2.68
N VAL A 161 -19.33 -8.84 -1.84
CA VAL A 161 -19.19 -9.17 -0.41
C VAL A 161 -18.63 -10.58 -0.24
N GLN A 162 -19.19 -11.57 -0.94
CA GLN A 162 -18.70 -12.96 -0.90
C GLN A 162 -17.22 -13.05 -1.31
N ILE A 163 -16.84 -12.38 -2.40
CA ILE A 163 -15.44 -12.32 -2.85
C ILE A 163 -14.55 -11.70 -1.77
N CYS A 164 -14.96 -10.59 -1.15
CA CYS A 164 -14.18 -9.97 -0.07
C CYS A 164 -14.04 -10.91 1.13
N CYS A 165 -15.11 -11.59 1.54
CA CYS A 165 -15.06 -12.58 2.62
C CYS A 165 -14.07 -13.70 2.29
N THR A 166 -14.06 -14.20 1.06
CA THR A 166 -13.07 -15.21 0.61
C THR A 166 -11.64 -14.66 0.66
N VAL A 167 -11.41 -13.42 0.19
CA VAL A 167 -10.10 -12.78 0.24
C VAL A 167 -9.59 -12.66 1.67
N TRP A 168 -10.43 -12.19 2.59
CA TRP A 168 -10.08 -12.11 4.01
C TRP A 168 -9.85 -13.47 4.64
N ALA A 169 -10.68 -14.48 4.35
CA ALA A 169 -10.50 -15.83 4.87
C ALA A 169 -9.15 -16.43 4.43
N ILE A 170 -8.78 -16.29 3.16
CA ILE A 170 -7.48 -16.74 2.63
C ILE A 170 -6.34 -15.97 3.32
N ALA A 171 -6.46 -14.65 3.42
CA ALA A 171 -5.43 -13.81 4.04
C ALA A 171 -5.23 -14.12 5.53
N LEU A 172 -6.32 -14.33 6.28
CA LEU A 172 -6.28 -14.71 7.70
C LEU A 172 -5.75 -16.14 7.88
N THR A 173 -6.10 -17.07 7.00
CA THR A 173 -5.52 -18.42 7.01
C THR A 173 -4.00 -18.36 6.82
N GLY A 174 -3.53 -17.59 5.83
CA GLY A 174 -2.10 -17.37 5.61
C GLY A 174 -1.43 -16.70 6.82
N PHE A 175 -2.09 -15.71 7.43
CA PHE A 175 -1.62 -15.06 8.65
C PHE A 175 -1.42 -16.08 9.78
N ILE A 176 -2.42 -16.93 10.03
CA ILE A 176 -2.35 -17.97 11.07
C ILE A 176 -1.22 -18.97 10.76
N VAL A 177 -1.08 -19.42 9.52
CA VAL A 177 -0.03 -20.38 9.12
C VAL A 177 1.37 -19.83 9.39
N VAL A 178 1.61 -18.53 9.17
CA VAL A 178 2.92 -17.90 9.40
C VAL A 178 3.15 -17.55 10.86
N VAL A 179 2.12 -17.08 11.57
CA VAL A 179 2.27 -16.53 12.93
C VAL A 179 2.08 -17.60 14.01
N ALA A 180 1.19 -18.58 13.86
CA ALA A 180 0.93 -19.60 14.88
C ALA A 180 2.20 -20.37 15.31
N PRO A 181 3.11 -20.80 14.39
CA PRO A 181 4.35 -21.47 14.80
C PRO A 181 5.27 -20.61 15.67
N ALA A 182 5.14 -19.27 15.62
CA ALA A 182 5.94 -18.36 16.44
C ALA A 182 5.54 -18.40 17.92
N PHE A 183 4.33 -18.84 18.26
CA PHE A 183 3.87 -19.00 19.65
C PHE A 183 4.34 -20.32 20.28
N PHE A 184 4.60 -21.34 19.47
CA PHE A 184 5.00 -22.67 19.95
C PHE A 184 6.52 -22.91 19.94
N LYS A 185 7.30 -22.00 19.36
CA LYS A 185 8.77 -22.07 19.41
C LYS A 185 9.28 -21.40 20.69
N THR A 186 9.79 -22.19 21.61
CA THR A 186 10.51 -21.72 22.80
C THR A 186 11.75 -20.93 22.36
N GLU A 187 11.98 -19.78 22.98
CA GLU A 187 13.04 -18.83 22.63
C GLU A 187 14.43 -19.49 22.54
N GLY A 188 14.98 -19.53 21.33
CA GLY A 188 16.40 -19.83 21.08
C GLY A 188 17.12 -18.71 20.34
N SER A 189 16.49 -17.55 20.18
CA SER A 189 17.03 -16.48 19.33
C SER A 189 16.57 -15.13 19.85
N ASN A 190 17.39 -14.55 20.74
CA ASN A 190 17.50 -13.10 20.96
C ASN A 190 18.01 -12.39 19.69
N SER A 191 17.40 -12.67 18.53
CA SER A 191 17.71 -11.99 17.28
C SER A 191 17.10 -10.61 17.35
N THR A 192 17.98 -9.62 17.42
CA THR A 192 17.66 -8.19 17.37
C THR A 192 17.18 -7.75 15.98
N LEU A 193 17.35 -8.61 14.97
CA LEU A 193 17.00 -8.38 13.57
C LEU A 193 15.62 -8.97 13.25
N CYS A 194 14.63 -8.08 13.09
CA CYS A 194 13.30 -8.41 12.57
C CYS A 194 13.26 -8.15 11.05
N PHE A 195 12.38 -8.82 10.30
CA PHE A 195 12.20 -8.67 8.84
C PHE A 195 13.33 -9.22 7.95
N HIS A 196 14.46 -9.65 8.52
CA HIS A 196 15.52 -10.34 7.79
C HIS A 196 15.19 -11.82 7.56
N TYR A 197 15.63 -12.36 6.43
CA TYR A 197 15.46 -13.77 6.08
C TYR A 197 16.48 -14.62 6.85
N ARG A 198 16.21 -14.93 8.13
CA ARG A 198 17.18 -15.63 8.99
C ARG A 198 16.59 -16.85 9.69
N SER A 199 16.65 -18.00 9.02
CA SER A 199 16.80 -19.34 9.63
C SER A 199 16.86 -20.41 8.54
N LYS A 200 18.01 -21.09 8.41
CA LYS A 200 18.26 -22.13 7.37
C LYS A 200 17.37 -23.37 7.51
N GLN A 201 16.68 -23.57 8.64
CA GLN A 201 15.88 -24.78 8.88
C GLN A 201 14.63 -24.86 7.98
N ASN A 202 13.97 -23.72 7.70
CA ASN A 202 12.75 -23.63 6.88
C ASN A 202 12.88 -22.67 5.68
N ALA A 203 14.10 -22.17 5.41
CA ALA A 203 14.40 -21.20 4.36
C ALA A 203 14.04 -21.67 2.94
N LYS A 204 13.90 -22.97 2.68
CA LYS A 204 13.49 -23.45 1.35
C LYS A 204 11.98 -23.32 1.14
N THR A 205 11.18 -23.74 2.12
CA THR A 205 9.71 -23.66 2.05
C THR A 205 9.23 -22.22 1.99
N GLU A 206 9.77 -21.34 2.84
CA GLU A 206 9.41 -19.91 2.82
C GLU A 206 9.77 -19.26 1.47
N ALA A 207 10.93 -19.62 0.88
CA ALA A 207 11.35 -19.09 -0.41
C ALA A 207 10.44 -19.56 -1.53
N ILE A 208 10.08 -20.86 -1.56
CA ILE A 208 9.15 -21.43 -2.55
C ILE A 208 7.79 -20.73 -2.48
N LEU A 209 7.23 -20.54 -1.28
CA LEU A 209 5.96 -19.83 -1.11
C LEU A 209 6.06 -18.38 -1.60
N ASN A 210 7.16 -17.68 -1.30
CA ASN A 210 7.37 -16.32 -1.80
C ASN A 210 7.49 -16.30 -3.33
N TYR A 211 8.19 -17.24 -3.95
CA TYR A 211 8.29 -17.34 -5.42
C TYR A 211 6.93 -17.61 -6.07
N ILE A 212 6.15 -18.54 -5.53
CA ILE A 212 4.78 -18.82 -5.99
C ILE A 212 3.94 -17.54 -5.91
N THR A 213 4.06 -16.79 -4.82
CA THR A 213 3.29 -15.55 -4.63
C THR A 213 3.69 -14.47 -5.64
N VAL A 214 4.99 -14.30 -5.89
CA VAL A 214 5.51 -13.39 -6.93
C VAL A 214 5.01 -13.82 -8.32
N LEU A 215 5.01 -15.11 -8.63
CA LEU A 215 4.50 -15.64 -9.89
C LEU A 215 2.99 -15.34 -10.07
N ILE A 216 2.20 -15.56 -9.03
CA ILE A 216 0.76 -15.24 -9.03
C ILE A 216 0.54 -13.75 -9.29
N PHE A 217 1.32 -12.87 -8.65
CA PHE A 217 1.27 -11.43 -8.92
C PHE A 217 1.48 -11.12 -10.41
N TRP A 218 2.51 -11.70 -11.03
CA TRP A 218 2.82 -11.46 -12.45
C TRP A 218 1.70 -11.94 -13.38
N ILE A 219 1.10 -13.08 -13.09
CA ILE A 219 -0.06 -13.59 -13.83
C ILE A 219 -1.23 -12.60 -13.72
N VAL A 220 -1.57 -12.15 -12.51
CA VAL A 220 -2.64 -11.17 -12.28
C VAL A 220 -2.35 -9.86 -12.99
N PHE A 221 -1.13 -9.34 -12.88
CA PHE A 221 -0.71 -8.10 -13.53
C PHE A 221 -0.83 -8.19 -15.05
N PHE A 222 -0.36 -9.27 -15.67
CA PHE A 222 -0.45 -9.45 -17.11
C PHE A 222 -1.91 -9.54 -17.59
N LEU A 223 -2.77 -10.27 -16.87
CA LEU A 223 -4.21 -10.33 -17.16
C LEU A 223 -4.87 -8.95 -17.06
N LEU A 224 -4.48 -8.15 -16.07
CA LEU A 224 -4.92 -6.76 -15.95
C LEU A 224 -4.48 -5.94 -17.15
N ILE A 225 -3.20 -5.95 -17.52
CA ILE A 225 -2.69 -5.21 -18.69
C ILE A 225 -3.45 -5.59 -19.97
N LEU A 226 -3.64 -6.88 -20.24
CA LEU A 226 -4.41 -7.34 -21.40
C LEU A 226 -5.86 -6.83 -21.38
N SER A 227 -6.49 -6.81 -20.21
CA SER A 227 -7.85 -6.27 -20.06
C SER A 227 -7.90 -4.77 -20.39
N TYR A 228 -6.91 -3.99 -19.96
CA TYR A 228 -6.82 -2.55 -20.23
C TYR A 228 -6.48 -2.24 -21.69
N ILE A 229 -5.63 -3.02 -22.34
CA ILE A 229 -5.38 -2.90 -23.78
C ILE A 229 -6.69 -3.11 -24.56
N LYS A 230 -7.49 -4.12 -24.19
CA LYS A 230 -8.82 -4.35 -24.79
C LYS A 230 -9.78 -3.19 -24.54
N ILE A 231 -9.79 -2.60 -23.33
CA ILE A 231 -10.57 -1.39 -23.03
C ILE A 231 -10.14 -0.23 -23.92
N ALA A 232 -8.83 0.04 -24.02
CA ALA A 232 -8.29 1.12 -24.85
C ALA A 232 -8.72 0.96 -26.31
N LYS A 233 -8.55 -0.24 -26.89
CA LYS A 233 -8.98 -0.56 -28.25
C LYS A 233 -10.49 -0.36 -28.44
N ASN A 234 -11.31 -0.81 -27.49
CA ASN A 234 -12.76 -0.64 -27.57
C ASN A 234 -13.17 0.85 -27.48
N LEU A 235 -12.53 1.62 -26.60
CA LEU A 235 -12.76 3.07 -26.50
C LEU A 235 -12.39 3.80 -27.78
N LEU A 236 -11.24 3.48 -28.38
CA LEU A 236 -10.81 4.04 -29.67
C LEU A 236 -11.79 3.68 -30.80
N LYS A 237 -12.30 2.44 -30.80
CA LYS A 237 -13.32 2.01 -31.76
C LYS A 237 -14.64 2.77 -31.57
N ILE A 238 -15.04 3.01 -30.32
CA ILE A 238 -16.26 3.76 -29.99
C ILE A 238 -16.10 5.24 -30.34
N SER A 239 -14.97 5.88 -30.02
CA SER A 239 -14.73 7.29 -30.32
C SER A 239 -14.76 7.56 -31.83
N ARG A 240 -14.14 6.67 -32.64
CA ARG A 240 -14.17 6.77 -34.10
C ARG A 240 -15.56 6.57 -34.70
N ARG A 241 -16.39 5.69 -34.12
CA ARG A 241 -17.70 5.34 -34.68
C ARG A 241 -18.85 6.23 -34.18
N ARG A 242 -18.71 6.90 -33.05
CA ARG A 242 -19.83 7.54 -32.34
C ARG A 242 -19.43 8.87 -31.67
N ALA A 243 -18.92 9.81 -32.45
CA ALA A 243 -18.62 11.17 -31.99
C ALA A 243 -19.84 11.86 -31.32
N ASN A 244 -21.07 11.51 -31.72
CA ASN A 244 -22.32 12.11 -31.26
C ASN A 244 -23.13 11.26 -30.25
N PHE A 245 -22.53 10.30 -29.54
CA PHE A 245 -23.31 9.45 -28.61
C PHE A 245 -23.67 10.19 -27.31
N PRO A 246 -24.95 10.19 -26.89
CA PRO A 246 -25.33 10.67 -25.57
C PRO A 246 -24.63 9.81 -24.50
N ASN A 247 -24.00 10.46 -23.52
CA ASN A 247 -23.14 9.89 -22.45
C ASN A 247 -21.67 9.56 -22.81
N ALA A 248 -21.14 9.87 -24.00
CA ALA A 248 -19.73 9.63 -24.34
C ALA A 248 -18.73 10.16 -23.27
N GLY A 249 -18.95 11.37 -22.75
CA GLY A 249 -18.13 11.97 -21.69
C GLY A 249 -18.13 11.20 -20.36
N LYS A 250 -19.20 10.47 -20.04
CA LYS A 250 -19.27 9.62 -18.84
C LYS A 250 -18.45 8.35 -19.01
N TYR A 251 -18.41 7.77 -20.22
CA TYR A 251 -17.59 6.62 -20.57
C TYR A 251 -16.10 6.98 -20.55
N THR A 252 -15.70 8.08 -21.20
CA THR A 252 -14.29 8.53 -21.22
C THR A 252 -13.78 8.84 -19.81
N LYS A 253 -14.58 9.50 -18.97
CA LYS A 253 -14.23 9.73 -17.56
C LYS A 253 -14.08 8.44 -16.76
N THR A 254 -14.97 7.46 -16.96
CA THR A 254 -14.89 6.16 -16.27
C THR A 254 -13.67 5.36 -16.71
N ALA A 255 -13.35 5.38 -18.01
CA ALA A 255 -12.15 4.78 -18.55
C ALA A 255 -10.87 5.44 -18.00
N ARG A 256 -10.78 6.77 -18.06
CA ARG A 256 -9.66 7.55 -17.52
C ARG A 256 -9.38 7.19 -16.06
N ASN A 257 -10.42 7.17 -15.22
CA ASN A 257 -10.28 6.80 -13.81
C ASN A 257 -9.80 5.36 -13.63
N SER A 258 -10.15 4.45 -14.54
CA SER A 258 -9.65 3.06 -14.50
C SER A 258 -8.16 3.01 -14.88
N PHE A 259 -7.72 3.75 -15.89
CA PHE A 259 -6.30 3.84 -16.25
C PHE A 259 -5.44 4.45 -15.12
N ILE A 260 -5.96 5.45 -14.40
CA ILE A 260 -5.26 6.00 -13.22
C ILE A 260 -5.02 4.92 -12.17
N VAL A 261 -6.01 4.06 -11.91
CA VAL A 261 -5.86 2.94 -10.96
C VAL A 261 -4.81 1.93 -11.41
N LEU A 262 -4.76 1.62 -12.71
CA LEU A 262 -3.70 0.76 -13.25
C LEU A 262 -2.31 1.37 -13.07
N ILE A 263 -2.16 2.67 -13.30
CA ILE A 263 -0.88 3.39 -13.13
C ILE A 263 -0.45 3.35 -11.67
N ILE A 264 -1.36 3.66 -10.74
CA ILE A 264 -1.10 3.59 -9.29
C ILE A 264 -0.66 2.18 -8.90
N PHE A 265 -1.42 1.15 -9.30
CA PHE A 265 -1.08 -0.25 -9.04
C PHE A 265 0.31 -0.61 -9.57
N THR A 266 0.63 -0.16 -10.79
CA THR A 266 1.92 -0.44 -11.44
C THR A 266 3.06 0.19 -10.64
N ILE A 267 2.97 1.50 -10.36
CA ILE A 267 4.04 2.23 -9.66
C ILE A 267 4.25 1.69 -8.24
N CYS A 268 3.19 1.28 -7.54
CA CYS A 268 3.32 0.82 -6.16
C CYS A 268 3.82 -0.62 -6.07
N PHE A 269 3.28 -1.56 -6.86
CA PHE A 269 3.54 -2.99 -6.64
C PHE A 269 4.59 -3.59 -7.58
N VAL A 270 4.73 -3.10 -8.80
CA VAL A 270 5.67 -3.69 -9.77
C VAL A 270 7.13 -3.59 -9.34
N PRO A 271 7.64 -2.44 -8.84
CA PRO A 271 9.05 -2.34 -8.42
C PRO A 271 9.42 -3.39 -7.38
N TYR A 272 8.55 -3.58 -6.38
CA TYR A 272 8.74 -4.61 -5.36
C TYR A 272 8.74 -6.03 -5.92
N HIS A 273 7.75 -6.41 -6.71
CA HIS A 273 7.68 -7.79 -7.22
C HIS A 273 8.76 -8.11 -8.26
N MET A 274 9.26 -7.10 -8.99
CA MET A 274 10.44 -7.26 -9.86
C MET A 274 11.69 -7.55 -9.04
N PHE A 275 11.93 -6.74 -8.01
CA PHE A 275 13.12 -6.90 -7.18
C PHE A 275 13.06 -8.13 -6.26
N ARG A 276 11.85 -8.54 -5.85
CA ARG A 276 11.66 -9.62 -4.88
C ARG A 276 12.28 -10.94 -5.33
N PHE A 277 12.29 -11.23 -6.63
CA PHE A 277 12.95 -12.41 -7.19
C PHE A 277 14.47 -12.40 -6.90
N VAL A 278 15.12 -11.27 -7.16
CA VAL A 278 16.55 -11.05 -6.90
C VAL A 278 16.83 -11.14 -5.40
N TYR A 279 15.99 -10.49 -4.59
CA TYR A 279 16.13 -10.52 -3.14
C TYR A 279 16.09 -11.95 -2.60
N ILE A 280 15.07 -12.76 -2.94
CA ILE A 280 14.98 -14.15 -2.46
C ILE A 280 16.20 -14.96 -2.90
N THR A 281 16.64 -14.81 -4.15
CA THR A 281 17.83 -15.51 -4.66
C THR A 281 19.08 -15.14 -3.85
N SER A 282 19.29 -13.85 -3.58
CA SER A 282 20.42 -13.35 -2.80
C SER A 282 20.44 -13.91 -1.37
N GLN A 283 19.26 -14.13 -0.77
CA GLN A 283 19.13 -14.68 0.58
C GLN A 283 19.35 -16.21 0.64
N LEU A 284 19.23 -16.92 -0.49
CA LEU A 284 19.52 -18.35 -0.59
C LEU A 284 21.00 -18.65 -0.86
N GLN A 285 21.75 -17.65 -1.35
CA GLN A 285 23.18 -17.76 -1.64
C GLN A 285 24.04 -17.25 -0.49
N ASN A 286 25.26 -17.78 -0.37
CA ASN A 286 26.25 -17.25 0.57
C ASN A 286 27.00 -16.08 -0.07
N ILE A 287 26.34 -14.93 -0.19
CA ILE A 287 26.95 -13.67 -0.63
C ILE A 287 27.64 -12.93 0.54
N SER A 288 28.56 -12.01 0.24
CA SER A 288 29.25 -11.24 1.28
C SER A 288 28.27 -10.34 2.06
N CYS A 289 28.61 -10.05 3.31
CA CYS A 289 27.82 -9.20 4.20
C CYS A 289 27.45 -7.84 3.58
N TYR A 290 28.40 -7.21 2.87
CA TYR A 290 28.18 -5.97 2.11
C TYR A 290 27.01 -6.09 1.11
N TRP A 291 26.98 -7.16 0.30
CA TRP A 291 25.91 -7.37 -0.67
C TRP A 291 24.59 -7.73 0.00
N GLN A 292 24.60 -8.44 1.13
CA GLN A 292 23.36 -8.74 1.88
C GLN A 292 22.67 -7.48 2.37
N GLU A 293 23.45 -6.53 2.91
CA GLU A 293 22.94 -5.26 3.41
C GLU A 293 22.36 -4.38 2.28
N ILE A 294 23.03 -4.34 1.13
CA ILE A 294 22.53 -3.67 -0.07
C ILE A 294 21.21 -4.29 -0.54
N MET A 295 21.13 -5.62 -0.63
CA MET A 295 19.90 -6.29 -1.07
C MET A 295 18.74 -6.05 -0.10
N HIS A 296 19.02 -6.06 1.21
CA HIS A 296 18.03 -5.73 2.24
C HIS A 296 17.55 -4.28 2.12
N THR A 297 18.48 -3.35 1.97
CA THR A 297 18.20 -1.92 1.74
C THR A 297 17.31 -1.72 0.52
N CYS A 298 17.68 -2.30 -0.61
CA CYS A 298 16.89 -2.21 -1.84
C CYS A 298 15.49 -2.78 -1.63
N ASN A 299 15.35 -3.90 -0.91
CA ASN A 299 14.05 -4.47 -0.58
C ASN A 299 13.21 -3.52 0.30
N GLU A 300 13.82 -2.83 1.28
CA GLU A 300 13.13 -1.82 2.10
C GLU A 300 12.63 -0.64 1.24
N VAL A 301 13.46 -0.14 0.33
CA VAL A 301 13.07 0.93 -0.61
C VAL A 301 11.91 0.47 -1.48
N MET A 302 11.95 -0.74 -2.01
CA MET A 302 10.85 -1.28 -2.81
C MET A 302 9.56 -1.49 -1.99
N LEU A 303 9.67 -1.83 -0.71
CA LEU A 303 8.52 -1.91 0.21
C LEU A 303 7.90 -0.54 0.48
N ILE A 304 8.66 0.56 0.45
CA ILE A 304 8.12 1.92 0.50
C ILE A 304 7.20 2.17 -0.70
N PHE A 305 7.63 1.83 -1.93
CA PHE A 305 6.76 1.96 -3.11
C PHE A 305 5.44 1.20 -2.94
N SER A 306 5.51 -0.03 -2.42
CA SER A 306 4.30 -0.81 -2.16
C SER A 306 3.41 -0.18 -1.09
N SER A 307 4.00 0.37 -0.03
CA SER A 307 3.26 0.98 1.09
C SER A 307 2.66 2.32 0.74
N PHE A 308 3.28 3.03 -0.22
CA PHE A 308 2.77 4.30 -0.73
C PHE A 308 1.39 4.15 -1.38
N ASN A 309 1.01 2.92 -1.78
CA ASN A 309 -0.35 2.61 -2.23
C ASN A 309 -1.43 3.12 -1.26
N SER A 310 -1.24 2.91 0.05
CA SER A 310 -2.21 3.34 1.07
C SER A 310 -2.38 4.87 1.16
N CYS A 311 -1.44 5.65 0.63
CA CYS A 311 -1.59 7.11 0.49
C CYS A 311 -2.35 7.51 -0.78
N LEU A 312 -2.30 6.66 -1.82
CA LEU A 312 -2.93 6.91 -3.12
C LEU A 312 -4.36 6.37 -3.18
N ASP A 313 -4.73 5.45 -2.31
CA ASP A 313 -6.09 4.90 -2.22
C ASP A 313 -7.16 5.97 -1.89
N PRO A 314 -6.94 6.95 -0.99
CA PRO A 314 -7.82 8.11 -0.82
C PRO A 314 -8.12 8.87 -2.12
N VAL A 315 -7.11 9.04 -2.98
CA VAL A 315 -7.27 9.66 -4.30
C VAL A 315 -8.15 8.77 -5.18
N MET A 316 -7.93 7.45 -5.15
CA MET A 316 -8.77 6.49 -5.86
C MET A 316 -10.23 6.57 -5.40
N TYR A 317 -10.50 6.69 -4.10
CA TYR A 317 -11.85 6.79 -3.56
C TYR A 317 -12.58 8.02 -4.09
N PHE A 318 -11.89 9.17 -4.09
CA PHE A 318 -12.42 10.41 -4.63
C PHE A 318 -12.70 10.28 -6.14
N LEU A 319 -11.79 9.71 -6.92
CA LEU A 319 -12.00 9.54 -8.36
C LEU A 319 -13.13 8.55 -8.68
N MET A 320 -13.18 7.42 -7.98
CA MET A 320 -14.04 6.29 -8.33
C MET A 320 -15.45 6.33 -7.73
N SER A 321 -15.66 7.05 -6.62
CA SER A 321 -16.94 7.09 -5.92
C SER A 321 -17.53 8.51 -5.93
N ARG A 322 -18.60 8.71 -6.69
CA ARG A 322 -19.37 9.98 -6.68
C ARG A 322 -20.00 10.23 -5.31
N SER A 323 -20.49 9.18 -4.65
CA SER A 323 -21.14 9.29 -3.34
C SER A 323 -20.14 9.67 -2.25
N VAL A 324 -18.92 9.12 -2.28
CA VAL A 324 -17.83 9.53 -1.37
C VAL A 324 -17.49 10.99 -1.60
N ARG A 325 -17.29 11.41 -2.86
CA ARG A 325 -17.05 12.83 -3.18
C ARG A 325 -18.12 13.74 -2.60
N LYS A 326 -19.40 13.45 -2.85
CA LYS A 326 -20.50 14.26 -2.32
C LYS A 326 -20.48 14.33 -0.80
N THR A 327 -20.27 13.20 -0.13
CA THR A 327 -20.23 13.12 1.33
C THR A 327 -19.06 13.92 1.90
N VAL A 328 -17.85 13.74 1.34
CA VAL A 328 -16.66 14.50 1.75
C VAL A 328 -16.84 16.00 1.52
N PHE A 329 -17.37 16.42 0.36
CA PHE A 329 -17.68 17.83 0.11
C PHE A 329 -18.70 18.38 1.09
N GLN A 330 -19.77 17.64 1.42
CA GLN A 330 -20.74 18.06 2.42
C GLN A 330 -20.13 18.22 3.82
N LEU A 331 -19.20 17.34 4.20
CA LEU A 331 -18.48 17.45 5.47
C LEU A 331 -17.57 18.68 5.51
N ILE A 332 -16.83 18.94 4.43
CA ILE A 332 -15.97 20.12 4.31
C ILE A 332 -16.82 21.40 4.33
N CYS A 333 -17.89 21.47 3.54
CA CYS A 333 -18.80 22.61 3.50
C CYS A 333 -19.48 22.88 4.84
N ARG A 334 -19.88 21.84 5.59
CA ARG A 334 -20.45 22.00 6.94
C ARG A 334 -19.43 22.51 7.94
N LYS A 335 -18.19 22.05 7.88
CA LYS A 335 -17.11 22.53 8.74
C LYS A 335 -16.78 24.00 8.46
N LEU A 336 -16.70 24.36 7.17
CA LEU A 336 -16.46 25.75 6.75
C LEU A 336 -17.61 26.71 7.11
N HIS A 337 -18.87 26.28 7.02
CA HIS A 337 -20.01 27.11 7.43
C HIS A 337 -20.19 27.18 8.96
N GLY A 338 -19.79 26.14 9.70
CA GLY A 338 -19.84 26.13 11.17
C GLY A 338 -18.90 27.14 11.82
N ASP A 339 -17.75 27.43 11.19
CA ASP A 339 -16.84 28.51 11.62
C ASP A 339 -17.37 29.91 11.27
N SER A 340 -18.21 30.04 10.23
CA SER A 340 -18.84 31.32 9.88
C SER A 340 -19.97 31.73 10.83
N SER A 341 -20.65 30.76 11.48
CA SER A 341 -21.69 31.06 12.48
C SER A 341 -21.12 31.57 13.80
N LEU A 342 -19.92 31.15 14.21
CA LEU A 342 -19.30 31.58 15.47
C LEU A 342 -18.74 33.02 15.41
N ASN A 343 -18.43 33.55 14.23
CA ASN A 343 -17.99 34.94 14.06
C ASN A 343 -19.15 35.93 13.88
N LEU A 344 -20.38 35.45 13.66
CA LEU A 344 -21.55 36.32 13.47
C LEU A 344 -22.36 36.53 14.76
N GLU A 345 -22.24 35.62 15.74
CA GLU A 345 -22.91 35.75 17.05
C GLU A 345 -22.32 36.89 17.91
N SER A 346 -21.01 37.17 17.79
CA SER A 346 -20.37 38.24 18.58
C SER A 346 -20.75 39.66 18.13
N THR A 347 -21.24 39.82 16.89
CA THR A 347 -21.65 41.15 16.36
C THR A 347 -23.15 41.41 16.55
N SER A 348 -23.98 40.37 16.72
CA SER A 348 -25.42 40.50 16.95
C SER A 348 -25.78 40.87 18.39
N ASP A 349 -24.99 40.44 19.37
CA ASP A 349 -25.26 40.72 20.79
C ASP A 349 -25.04 42.20 21.17
N ILE A 350 -24.14 42.89 20.48
CA ILE A 350 -23.92 44.34 20.68
C ILE A 350 -25.10 45.17 20.14
N LYS A 351 -25.78 44.72 19.08
CA LYS A 351 -26.93 45.43 18.50
C LYS A 351 -28.24 45.17 19.25
N LEU A 352 -28.40 44.01 19.89
CA LEU A 352 -29.62 43.67 20.63
C LEU A 352 -29.71 44.41 21.99
N GLY A 353 -28.56 44.72 22.60
CA GLY A 353 -28.51 45.55 23.82
C GLY A 353 -28.93 47.01 23.60
N GLN A 354 -28.61 47.59 22.44
CA GLN A 354 -28.99 48.99 22.13
C GLN A 354 -30.47 49.15 21.82
N TYR A 355 -31.12 48.15 21.19
CA TYR A 355 -32.56 48.18 20.89
C TYR A 355 -33.47 47.94 22.10
N ALA A 356 -32.99 47.22 23.11
CA ALA A 356 -33.76 46.94 24.33
C ALA A 356 -33.85 48.16 25.26
N GLN A 357 -32.85 49.04 25.24
CA GLN A 357 -32.81 50.21 26.11
C GLN A 357 -33.74 51.34 25.65
N GLU A 358 -34.03 51.43 24.34
CA GLU A 358 -34.92 52.45 23.78
C GLU A 358 -36.41 52.14 23.97
N ARG A 359 -36.75 50.85 24.12
CA ARG A 359 -38.14 50.37 24.20
C ARG A 359 -38.74 50.37 25.61
N LEU A 360 -37.93 50.52 26.66
CA LEU A 360 -38.41 50.54 28.06
C LEU A 360 -38.90 51.92 28.52
N SER A 361 -38.73 52.96 27.71
CA SER A 361 -39.11 54.35 28.05
C SER A 361 -40.57 54.70 27.74
N THR A 362 -41.33 53.85 27.04
CA THR A 362 -42.66 54.24 26.51
C THR A 362 -43.71 53.13 26.59
N THR A 363 -44.32 52.89 27.77
CA THR A 363 -45.76 52.53 27.84
C THR A 363 -46.33 52.56 29.27
N THR A 364 -47.38 53.36 29.49
CA THR A 364 -48.33 53.29 30.63
C THR A 364 -49.71 52.84 30.11
N PRO A 365 -50.52 52.07 30.88
CA PRO A 365 -51.82 51.57 30.41
C PRO A 365 -53.02 52.28 31.04
N HIS A 366 -54.17 52.31 30.35
CA HIS A 366 -55.47 52.38 31.01
C HIS A 366 -56.58 51.63 30.25
N SER A 367 -57.50 51.10 31.04
CA SER A 367 -58.49 50.05 30.81
C SER A 367 -59.86 50.51 30.27
N SER A 368 -60.63 49.53 29.75
CA SER A 368 -61.95 49.05 30.27
C SER A 368 -63.16 49.01 29.31
N TYR A 369 -63.89 47.87 29.42
CA TYR A 369 -65.35 47.63 29.22
C TYR A 369 -65.97 47.70 27.79
N SER A 370 -67.05 47.01 27.39
CA SER A 370 -67.77 45.77 27.76
C SER A 370 -68.99 45.61 26.82
N ARG A 371 -69.43 44.36 26.63
CA ARG A 371 -70.84 43.88 26.57
C ARG A 371 -71.53 43.53 25.22
N LYS A 372 -71.80 42.21 25.13
CA LYS A 372 -73.05 41.47 24.80
C LYS A 372 -73.83 41.63 23.48
N LYS A 373 -74.01 40.43 22.89
CA LYS A 373 -75.25 39.75 22.39
C LYS A 373 -75.83 40.09 20.99
N SER A 374 -75.61 39.10 20.11
CA SER A 374 -76.57 38.25 19.36
C SER A 374 -77.57 38.80 18.34
N MET A 375 -77.71 37.96 17.30
CA MET A 375 -78.70 37.88 16.21
C MET A 375 -78.44 38.90 15.10
N ILE A 376 -78.29 38.49 13.83
CA ILE A 376 -78.80 37.32 13.09
C ILE A 376 -77.68 36.70 12.27
#